data_AF-A0A553P5A3-F1
#
_entry.id   AF-A0A553P5A3-F1
#
_cell.length_a   1.000
_cell.length_b   1.000
_cell.length_c   1.000
_cell.angle_alpha   90.00
_cell.angle_beta   90.00
_cell.angle_gamma   90.00
#
_symmetry.space_group_name_H-M   'P 1'
#
loop_
_entity.id
_entity.type
_entity.pdbx_description
1 polymer ?
#
loop_
_entity_poly.entity_id
_entity_poly.type
_entity_poly.pdbx_seq_one_letter_code
_entity_poly.pdbx_strand_id
1 'polypeptide(L)'
;MGRVVIPDWKDQEWDSKNAELYAGIFHFRFWRFGEWVDVVIDDRLPTANGQLIYCHSNDSNEFWSALVEKAYAKMCGCYEALDGGNTADALVDFTGGISEPLDLLEGKLREDEEARLQLFERALKVHSRGGLISCSIRANSQADMEARLACGLVKGHAYAVTDVRKVRLGTGLLAFFKSEKLNMIRMRNPWGQKEWNGAWSDSSEEWQKVSKGERERLGVTVQDDGEFWMDFDDFCKYFTDLILCRLINTSYLSIHKTWEEEVMRGAWSRHDDPLRNRSGGCINHKASFIQNPQYVFDVKKPEDEVLICLQQEDKKSQSRDGRGENMTIGFDLQRVELNRIYRMHSIQKSMGASVYINSRSVFMRKDLKEGRYVVLPTTFDPGHQGDFLLRIFTDVPSACK
;
A
#
# COMPACT_ATOMS: atom_id res chain seq x y z
N MET A 1 13.62 -19.75 5.22
CA MET A 1 14.17 -19.64 3.84
C MET A 1 13.48 -18.47 3.19
N GLY A 2 14.18 -17.33 3.06
CA GLY A 2 13.61 -16.13 2.43
C GLY A 2 13.29 -16.41 0.98
N ARG A 3 12.04 -16.19 0.58
CA ARG A 3 11.65 -16.25 -0.83
C ARG A 3 12.36 -15.11 -1.55
N VAL A 4 13.19 -15.45 -2.52
CA VAL A 4 13.85 -14.50 -3.41
C VAL A 4 12.75 -13.73 -4.15
N VAL A 5 12.61 -12.44 -3.84
CA VAL A 5 11.56 -11.55 -4.41
C VAL A 5 11.93 -11.11 -5.83
N ILE A 6 13.17 -11.39 -6.26
CA ILE A 6 13.67 -11.12 -7.61
C ILE A 6 14.05 -12.47 -8.22
N PRO A 7 13.46 -12.91 -9.37
CA PRO A 7 14.03 -14.03 -10.12
C PRO A 7 15.54 -13.79 -10.32
N ASP A 8 16.39 -14.82 -10.24
CA ASP A 8 17.86 -14.61 -10.22
C ASP A 8 18.27 -13.69 -11.37
N TRP A 9 18.58 -12.44 -11.03
CA TRP A 9 18.76 -11.39 -12.02
C TRP A 9 20.02 -11.67 -12.85
N LYS A 10 20.96 -12.44 -12.30
CA LYS A 10 22.17 -12.88 -12.99
C LYS A 10 21.85 -13.82 -14.14
N ASP A 11 20.80 -14.63 -14.01
CA ASP A 11 20.35 -15.54 -15.07
C ASP A 11 19.61 -14.78 -16.20
N GLN A 12 19.23 -13.52 -15.94
CA GLN A 12 18.56 -12.64 -16.90
C GLN A 12 19.48 -11.53 -17.44
N GLU A 13 20.70 -11.41 -16.92
CA GLU A 13 21.65 -10.40 -17.35
C GLU A 13 22.23 -10.78 -18.71
N TRP A 14 22.35 -9.79 -19.60
CA TRP A 14 23.01 -10.01 -20.87
C TRP A 14 24.51 -10.20 -20.65
N ASP A 15 25.05 -11.35 -21.05
CA ASP A 15 26.48 -11.64 -20.99
C ASP A 15 27.11 -11.57 -22.38
N SER A 16 27.96 -10.56 -22.59
CA SER A 16 28.77 -10.40 -23.80
C SER A 16 29.61 -11.62 -24.17
N LYS A 17 30.00 -12.47 -23.18
CA LYS A 17 30.83 -13.66 -23.39
C LYS A 17 30.03 -14.87 -23.84
N ASN A 18 28.72 -14.89 -23.54
CA ASN A 18 27.80 -15.98 -23.85
C ASN A 18 26.53 -15.40 -24.50
N ALA A 19 26.70 -14.57 -25.53
CA ALA A 19 25.60 -13.85 -26.18
C ALA A 19 24.54 -14.79 -26.77
N GLU A 20 24.92 -16.04 -27.08
CA GLU A 20 24.03 -17.11 -27.52
C GLU A 20 23.04 -17.59 -26.46
N LEU A 21 23.29 -17.30 -25.18
CA LEU A 21 22.34 -17.60 -24.09
C LEU A 21 21.22 -16.56 -24.02
N TYR A 22 21.43 -15.37 -24.60
CA TYR A 22 20.41 -14.35 -24.67
C TYR A 22 19.33 -14.70 -25.71
N ALA A 23 18.12 -14.98 -25.23
CA ALA A 23 16.99 -15.33 -26.09
C ALA A 23 15.93 -14.22 -26.21
N GLY A 24 16.22 -13.00 -25.73
CA GLY A 24 15.26 -11.88 -25.77
C GLY A 24 13.99 -12.13 -24.94
N ILE A 25 14.11 -12.91 -23.86
CA ILE A 25 13.00 -13.37 -23.02
C ILE A 25 13.31 -13.07 -21.55
N PHE A 26 12.33 -12.50 -20.85
CA PHE A 26 12.41 -12.12 -19.44
C PHE A 26 11.17 -12.59 -18.71
N HIS A 27 11.25 -12.69 -17.38
CA HIS A 27 10.06 -13.00 -16.58
C HIS A 27 10.05 -12.26 -15.25
N PHE A 28 8.85 -11.91 -14.81
CA PHE A 28 8.61 -11.20 -13.56
C PHE A 28 7.50 -11.89 -12.77
N ARG A 29 7.52 -11.72 -11.45
CA ARG A 29 6.49 -12.27 -10.58
C ARG A 29 5.68 -11.17 -9.93
N PHE A 30 4.36 -11.27 -10.05
CA PHE A 30 3.42 -10.36 -9.41
C PHE A 30 2.50 -11.14 -8.50
N TRP A 31 2.21 -10.58 -7.33
CA TRP A 31 1.21 -11.11 -6.44
C TRP A 31 -0.18 -10.73 -6.95
N ARG A 32 -1.03 -11.71 -7.20
CA ARG A 32 -2.41 -11.53 -7.63
C ARG A 32 -3.31 -12.39 -6.78
N PHE A 33 -4.18 -11.71 -6.02
CA PHE A 33 -5.31 -12.34 -5.34
C PHE A 33 -4.90 -13.58 -4.50
N GLY A 34 -3.81 -13.46 -3.75
CA GLY A 34 -3.28 -14.51 -2.87
C GLY A 34 -2.10 -15.31 -3.44
N GLU A 35 -1.76 -15.16 -4.72
CA GLU A 35 -0.80 -16.06 -5.40
C GLU A 35 0.24 -15.28 -6.19
N TRP A 36 1.46 -15.81 -6.28
CA TRP A 36 2.50 -15.25 -7.15
C TRP A 36 2.34 -15.81 -8.56
N VAL A 37 2.11 -14.93 -9.52
CA VAL A 37 1.93 -15.23 -10.94
C VAL A 37 3.21 -14.88 -11.69
N ASP A 38 3.74 -15.84 -12.45
CA ASP A 38 4.92 -15.66 -13.30
C ASP A 38 4.50 -15.15 -14.68
N VAL A 39 5.04 -14.01 -15.09
CA VAL A 39 4.72 -13.32 -16.34
C VAL A 39 5.96 -13.23 -17.21
N VAL A 40 5.94 -14.00 -18.29
CA VAL A 40 7.01 -14.04 -19.28
C VAL A 40 6.74 -13.02 -20.38
N ILE A 41 7.76 -12.26 -20.79
CA ILE A 41 7.70 -11.27 -21.86
C ILE A 41 8.92 -11.37 -22.77
N ASP A 42 8.80 -10.85 -23.99
CA ASP A 42 9.96 -10.53 -24.82
C ASP A 42 10.54 -9.14 -24.48
N ASP A 43 11.67 -8.79 -25.07
CA ASP A 43 12.40 -7.53 -24.84
C ASP A 43 11.98 -6.36 -25.75
N ARG A 44 10.98 -6.53 -26.62
CA ARG A 44 10.56 -5.46 -27.55
C ARG A 44 9.81 -4.37 -26.80
N LEU A 45 10.42 -3.21 -26.65
CA LEU A 45 9.84 -2.07 -25.95
C LEU A 45 9.23 -1.05 -26.93
N PRO A 46 8.11 -0.39 -26.58
CA PRO A 46 7.57 0.70 -27.38
C PRO A 46 8.53 1.89 -27.47
N THR A 47 8.84 2.32 -28.69
CA THR A 47 9.72 3.46 -28.95
C THR A 47 9.11 4.44 -29.95
N ALA A 48 9.38 5.73 -29.77
CA ALA A 48 9.16 6.76 -30.78
C ALA A 48 10.48 7.50 -31.03
N ASN A 49 10.87 7.67 -32.29
CA ASN A 49 12.14 8.29 -32.67
C ASN A 49 13.39 7.68 -31.99
N GLY A 50 13.37 6.36 -31.76
CA GLY A 50 14.47 5.64 -31.10
C GLY A 50 14.55 5.84 -29.58
N GLN A 51 13.56 6.48 -28.97
CA GLN A 51 13.47 6.67 -27.51
C GLN A 51 12.29 5.89 -26.94
N LEU A 52 12.47 5.35 -25.73
CA LEU A 52 11.40 4.71 -24.97
C LEU A 52 10.32 5.75 -24.63
N ILE A 53 9.06 5.40 -24.82
CA ILE A 53 7.93 6.30 -24.57
C ILE A 53 7.27 6.10 -23.19
N TYR A 54 7.62 5.02 -22.50
CA TYR A 54 7.13 4.70 -21.15
C TYR A 54 8.28 4.71 -20.12
N CYS A 55 8.18 3.96 -19.02
CA CYS A 55 9.19 3.91 -17.98
C CYS A 55 10.56 3.55 -18.56
N HIS A 56 11.58 4.30 -18.17
CA HIS A 56 12.97 4.09 -18.55
C HIS A 56 13.89 4.55 -17.42
N SER A 57 15.10 4.00 -17.39
CA SER A 57 16.13 4.47 -16.48
C SER A 57 16.80 5.74 -17.00
N ASN A 58 17.41 6.51 -16.11
CA ASN A 58 18.35 7.57 -16.47
C ASN A 58 19.66 6.98 -17.02
N ASP A 59 19.98 5.72 -16.73
CA ASP A 59 21.07 5.00 -17.36
C ASP A 59 20.58 4.34 -18.67
N SER A 60 21.21 4.71 -19.79
CA SER A 60 20.89 4.19 -21.12
C SER A 60 21.07 2.67 -21.27
N ASN A 61 21.83 2.03 -20.39
CA ASN A 61 22.09 0.59 -20.42
C ASN A 61 21.22 -0.20 -19.43
N GLU A 62 20.27 0.43 -18.75
CA GLU A 62 19.41 -0.21 -17.76
C GLU A 62 17.95 -0.29 -18.24
N PHE A 63 17.47 -1.51 -18.52
CA PHE A 63 16.15 -1.76 -19.12
C PHE A 63 15.15 -2.48 -18.20
N TRP A 64 15.57 -2.89 -16.99
CA TRP A 64 14.72 -3.73 -16.14
C TRP A 64 13.42 -3.02 -15.75
N SER A 65 13.44 -1.70 -15.52
CA SER A 65 12.24 -0.93 -15.17
C SER A 65 11.22 -0.90 -16.31
N ALA A 66 11.69 -0.70 -17.54
CA ALA A 66 10.87 -0.76 -18.75
C ALA A 66 10.27 -2.16 -18.98
N LEU A 67 11.06 -3.21 -18.72
CA LEU A 67 10.61 -4.60 -18.84
C LEU A 67 9.61 -5.00 -17.74
N VAL A 68 9.82 -4.56 -16.51
CA VAL A 68 8.87 -4.75 -15.40
C VAL A 68 7.54 -4.10 -15.74
N GLU A 69 7.55 -2.85 -16.20
CA GLU A 69 6.33 -2.14 -16.61
C GLU A 69 5.62 -2.87 -17.75
N LYS A 70 6.36 -3.37 -18.74
CA LYS A 70 5.80 -4.18 -19.83
C LYS A 70 5.12 -5.45 -19.32
N ALA A 71 5.75 -6.17 -18.39
CA ALA A 71 5.17 -7.38 -17.80
C ALA A 71 3.91 -7.05 -16.99
N TYR A 72 3.92 -5.94 -16.25
CA TYR A 72 2.77 -5.46 -15.51
C TYR A 72 1.62 -5.02 -16.45
N ALA A 73 1.93 -4.30 -17.53
CA ALA A 73 0.99 -3.94 -18.59
C ALA A 73 0.37 -5.18 -19.25
N LYS A 74 1.17 -6.20 -19.55
CA LYS A 74 0.68 -7.49 -20.08
C LYS A 74 -0.31 -8.15 -19.12
N MET A 75 -0.02 -8.16 -17.82
CA MET A 75 -0.90 -8.72 -16.80
C MET A 75 -2.22 -7.93 -16.68
N CYS A 76 -2.17 -6.62 -16.86
CA CYS A 76 -3.34 -5.73 -16.84
C CYS A 76 -4.08 -5.67 -18.20
N GLY A 77 -3.54 -6.29 -19.25
CA GLY A 77 -4.11 -6.36 -20.60
C GLY A 77 -3.38 -5.50 -21.64
N CYS A 78 -3.06 -4.25 -21.31
CA CYS A 78 -2.29 -3.32 -22.15
C CYS A 78 -1.66 -2.18 -21.34
N TYR A 79 -0.81 -1.36 -21.97
CA TYR A 79 -0.22 -0.17 -21.33
C TYR A 79 -1.26 0.88 -20.94
N GLU A 80 -2.31 1.07 -21.76
CA GLU A 80 -3.39 2.04 -21.46
C GLU A 80 -4.17 1.65 -20.19
N ALA A 81 -4.25 0.35 -19.86
CA ALA A 81 -4.88 -0.13 -18.64
C ALA A 81 -4.10 0.24 -17.35
N LEU A 82 -2.86 0.73 -17.48
CA LEU A 82 -2.06 1.24 -16.36
C LEU A 82 -2.37 2.71 -16.03
N ASP A 83 -3.00 3.44 -16.95
CA ASP A 83 -3.33 4.85 -16.75
C ASP A 83 -4.35 5.02 -15.61
N GLY A 84 -4.11 5.99 -14.73
CA GLY A 84 -4.90 6.20 -13.52
C GLY A 84 -4.86 5.03 -12.52
N GLY A 85 -3.81 4.20 -12.56
CA GLY A 85 -3.60 3.09 -11.63
C GLY A 85 -3.55 3.52 -10.16
N ASN A 86 -4.02 2.65 -9.26
CA ASN A 86 -3.96 2.88 -7.82
C ASN A 86 -2.62 2.40 -7.27
N THR A 87 -1.81 3.30 -6.70
CA THR A 87 -0.49 2.95 -6.14
C THR A 87 -0.59 1.93 -5.01
N ALA A 88 -1.67 1.93 -4.22
CA ALA A 88 -1.86 0.93 -3.16
C ALA A 88 -1.99 -0.48 -3.74
N ASP A 89 -2.68 -0.60 -4.87
CA ASP A 89 -2.85 -1.86 -5.59
C ASP A 89 -1.54 -2.33 -6.21
N ALA A 90 -0.82 -1.43 -6.88
CA ALA A 90 0.50 -1.73 -7.44
C ALA A 90 1.46 -2.21 -6.35
N LEU A 91 1.56 -1.53 -5.21
CA LEU A 91 2.42 -1.93 -4.10
C LEU A 91 2.09 -3.34 -3.59
N VAL A 92 0.81 -3.71 -3.52
CA VAL A 92 0.41 -5.08 -3.17
C VAL A 92 0.84 -6.06 -4.26
N ASP A 93 0.65 -5.73 -5.54
CA ASP A 93 1.00 -6.62 -6.65
C ASP A 93 2.51 -6.85 -6.76
N PHE A 94 3.34 -5.87 -6.42
CA PHE A 94 4.79 -6.02 -6.42
C PHE A 94 5.35 -6.75 -5.19
N THR A 95 4.59 -6.87 -4.09
CA THR A 95 5.16 -7.30 -2.80
C THR A 95 4.39 -8.41 -2.08
N GLY A 96 3.11 -8.62 -2.39
CA GLY A 96 2.20 -9.43 -1.57
C GLY A 96 1.90 -8.85 -0.18
N GLY A 97 2.33 -7.61 0.07
CA GLY A 97 2.11 -6.89 1.33
C GLY A 97 0.65 -6.51 1.56
N ILE A 98 0.45 -5.62 2.53
CA ILE A 98 -0.86 -5.00 2.78
C ILE A 98 -0.71 -3.49 2.66
N SER A 99 -1.48 -2.89 1.77
CA SER A 99 -1.55 -1.44 1.65
C SER A 99 -2.63 -0.86 2.54
N GLU A 100 -2.24 0.14 3.32
CA GLU A 100 -3.12 0.95 4.14
C GLU A 100 -3.17 2.36 3.57
N PRO A 101 -4.22 2.70 2.80
CA PRO A 101 -4.46 4.06 2.34
C PRO A 101 -4.99 4.93 3.49
N LEU A 102 -4.49 6.15 3.59
CA LEU A 102 -4.84 7.15 4.59
C LEU A 102 -5.12 8.48 3.89
N ASP A 103 -6.30 9.04 4.17
CA ASP A 103 -6.63 10.41 3.79
C ASP A 103 -6.08 11.36 4.88
N LEU A 104 -5.11 12.19 4.53
CA LEU A 104 -4.49 13.15 5.43
C LEU A 104 -5.34 14.41 5.65
N LEU A 105 -6.39 14.59 4.84
CA LEU A 105 -7.39 15.63 5.04
C LEU A 105 -8.48 15.18 6.03
N GLU A 106 -8.65 13.87 6.21
CA GLU A 106 -9.53 13.32 7.23
C GLU A 106 -8.90 13.46 8.62
N GLY A 107 -9.66 14.06 9.54
CA GLY A 107 -9.22 14.30 10.91
C GLY A 107 -8.58 15.68 11.10
N LYS A 108 -8.10 15.93 12.32
CA LYS A 108 -7.54 17.22 12.71
C LYS A 108 -6.02 17.27 12.57
N LEU A 109 -5.41 16.53 11.64
CA LEU A 109 -3.94 16.45 11.54
C LEU A 109 -3.26 17.84 11.48
N ARG A 110 -3.88 18.82 10.82
CA ARG A 110 -3.36 20.19 10.76
C ARG A 110 -3.37 20.94 12.10
N GLU A 111 -4.25 20.56 13.01
CA GLU A 111 -4.46 21.25 14.30
C GLU A 111 -3.97 20.39 15.50
N ASP A 112 -3.90 19.08 15.32
CA ASP A 112 -3.66 18.08 16.36
C ASP A 112 -2.23 17.53 16.23
N GLU A 113 -1.35 18.05 17.06
CA GLU A 113 0.07 17.65 17.12
C GLU A 113 0.24 16.18 17.52
N GLU A 114 -0.59 15.67 18.42
CA GLU A 114 -0.52 14.29 18.88
C GLU A 114 -0.91 13.33 17.75
N ALA A 115 -1.94 13.66 16.98
CA ALA A 115 -2.33 12.88 15.80
C ALA A 115 -1.21 12.85 14.75
N ARG A 116 -0.51 13.97 14.51
CA ARG A 116 0.65 14.01 13.60
C ARG A 116 1.80 13.15 14.12
N LEU A 117 2.10 13.23 15.41
CA LEU A 117 3.15 12.42 16.03
C LEU A 117 2.84 10.92 15.90
N GLN A 118 1.61 10.51 16.16
CA GLN A 118 1.18 9.11 16.00
C GLN A 118 1.31 8.63 14.55
N LEU A 119 0.95 9.47 13.58
CA LEU A 119 1.13 9.17 12.15
C LEU A 119 2.61 9.05 11.79
N PHE A 120 3.45 9.94 12.30
CA PHE A 120 4.90 9.89 12.10
C PHE A 120 5.52 8.61 12.66
N GLU A 121 5.26 8.26 13.92
CA GLU A 121 5.77 7.02 14.54
C GLU A 121 5.35 5.79 13.74
N ARG A 122 4.14 5.83 13.18
CA ARG A 122 3.61 4.76 12.36
C ARG A 122 4.32 4.66 11.02
N ALA A 123 4.53 5.77 10.31
CA ALA A 123 5.30 5.80 9.07
C ALA A 123 6.75 5.33 9.31
N LEU A 124 7.39 5.82 10.38
CA LEU A 124 8.71 5.39 10.83
C LEU A 124 8.77 3.89 11.12
N LYS A 125 7.76 3.33 11.80
CA LYS A 125 7.66 1.90 12.10
C LYS A 125 7.49 1.05 10.84
N VAL A 126 6.75 1.53 9.84
CA VAL A 126 6.59 0.85 8.55
C VAL A 126 7.92 0.86 7.79
N HIS A 127 8.51 2.04 7.63
CA HIS A 127 9.77 2.21 6.90
C HIS A 127 10.92 1.42 7.54
N SER A 128 11.10 1.52 8.86
CA SER A 128 12.17 0.79 9.60
C SER A 128 12.04 -0.74 9.54
N ARG A 129 10.89 -1.26 9.10
CA ARG A 129 10.64 -2.69 8.90
C ARG A 129 10.66 -3.09 7.42
N GLY A 130 11.17 -2.23 6.54
CA GLY A 130 11.26 -2.47 5.10
C GLY A 130 9.93 -2.29 4.35
N GLY A 131 8.91 -1.71 4.99
CA GLY A 131 7.67 -1.37 4.32
C GLY A 131 7.86 -0.26 3.29
N LEU A 132 7.05 -0.29 2.24
CA LEU A 132 7.07 0.70 1.16
C LEU A 132 6.03 1.78 1.46
N ILE A 133 6.37 3.04 1.20
CA ILE A 133 5.51 4.17 1.49
C ILE A 133 5.42 5.04 0.24
N SER A 134 4.19 5.41 -0.12
CA SER A 134 3.92 6.36 -1.19
C SER A 134 2.95 7.43 -0.71
N CYS A 135 3.04 8.63 -1.25
CA CYS A 135 2.15 9.73 -0.94
C CYS A 135 1.80 10.51 -2.20
N SER A 136 0.71 11.27 -2.15
CA SER A 136 0.29 12.11 -3.29
C SER A 136 -0.44 13.35 -2.82
N ILE A 137 -0.60 14.29 -3.76
CA ILE A 137 -1.41 15.49 -3.59
C ILE A 137 -2.58 15.41 -4.57
N ARG A 138 -3.81 15.45 -4.07
CA ARG A 138 -5.02 15.28 -4.85
C ARG A 138 -5.18 16.43 -5.84
N ALA A 139 -5.38 16.09 -7.12
CA ALA A 139 -5.82 17.03 -8.13
C ALA A 139 -7.35 17.13 -8.08
N ASN A 140 -7.89 18.36 -8.12
CA ASN A 140 -9.34 18.58 -8.03
C ASN A 140 -10.00 18.73 -9.42
N SER A 141 -9.18 18.80 -10.47
CA SER A 141 -9.62 18.94 -11.85
C SER A 141 -8.59 18.30 -12.78
N GLN A 142 -8.98 18.00 -14.02
CA GLN A 142 -8.03 17.53 -15.03
C GLN A 142 -6.97 18.60 -15.37
N ALA A 143 -7.31 19.89 -15.26
CA ALA A 143 -6.36 20.98 -15.44
C ALA A 143 -5.33 21.07 -14.30
N ASP A 144 -5.66 20.52 -13.13
CA ASP A 144 -4.76 20.44 -11.98
C ASP A 144 -3.87 19.19 -12.00
N MET A 145 -4.12 18.23 -12.90
CA MET A 145 -3.29 17.04 -13.03
C MET A 145 -1.88 17.44 -13.42
N GLU A 146 -0.90 16.95 -12.67
CA GLU A 146 0.53 17.24 -12.87
C GLU A 146 0.88 18.75 -12.75
N ALA A 147 -0.01 19.56 -12.18
CA ALA A 147 0.21 20.97 -11.97
C ALA A 147 1.25 21.21 -10.86
N ARG A 148 2.23 22.08 -11.13
CA ARG A 148 3.26 22.46 -10.18
C ARG A 148 2.77 23.58 -9.26
N LEU A 149 2.90 23.36 -7.95
CA LEU A 149 2.65 24.34 -6.90
C LEU A 149 3.81 25.34 -6.78
N ALA A 150 3.53 26.51 -6.19
CA ALA A 150 4.57 27.52 -5.92
C ALA A 150 5.71 27.00 -5.03
N CYS A 151 5.41 26.02 -4.16
CA CYS A 151 6.38 25.36 -3.30
C CYS A 151 7.19 24.24 -4.00
N GLY A 152 7.03 24.07 -5.32
CA GLY A 152 7.78 23.10 -6.12
C GLY A 152 7.09 21.73 -6.28
N LEU A 153 6.23 21.34 -5.34
CA LEU A 153 5.47 20.07 -5.37
C LEU A 153 4.49 20.00 -6.55
N VAL A 154 4.11 18.78 -6.94
CA VAL A 154 3.27 18.48 -8.10
C VAL A 154 2.00 17.77 -7.65
N LYS A 155 0.85 18.24 -8.15
CA LYS A 155 -0.46 17.62 -7.90
C LYS A 155 -0.73 16.45 -8.84
N GLY A 156 -1.61 15.54 -8.42
CA GLY A 156 -2.10 14.43 -9.25
C GLY A 156 -1.06 13.38 -9.59
N HIS A 157 0.05 13.32 -8.85
CA HIS A 157 1.13 12.35 -9.07
C HIS A 157 1.59 11.72 -7.75
N ALA A 158 2.16 10.52 -7.84
CA ALA A 158 2.67 9.75 -6.70
C ALA A 158 4.14 10.07 -6.42
N TYR A 159 4.45 10.31 -5.15
CA TYR A 159 5.80 10.40 -4.63
C TYR A 159 6.15 9.11 -3.90
N ALA A 160 7.41 8.69 -3.99
CA ALA A 160 7.94 7.61 -3.18
C ALA A 160 8.57 8.18 -1.92
N VAL A 161 8.23 7.67 -0.74
CA VAL A 161 8.93 8.04 0.51
C VAL A 161 10.14 7.13 0.65
N THR A 162 11.34 7.71 0.57
CA THR A 162 12.61 6.96 0.56
C THR A 162 13.28 6.90 1.92
N ASP A 163 12.90 7.77 2.87
CA ASP A 163 13.38 7.69 4.26
C ASP A 163 12.41 8.39 5.23
N VAL A 164 12.39 7.94 6.49
CA VAL A 164 11.63 8.55 7.60
C VAL A 164 12.49 8.52 8.84
N ARG A 165 12.83 9.68 9.43
CA ARG A 165 13.81 9.75 10.53
C ARG A 165 13.53 10.84 11.54
N LYS A 166 13.95 10.57 12.78
CA LYS A 166 14.10 11.59 13.83
C LYS A 166 15.51 12.18 13.76
N VAL A 167 15.62 13.46 13.44
CA VAL A 167 16.89 14.19 13.31
C VAL A 167 17.15 15.00 14.55
N ARG A 168 18.36 14.92 15.11
CA ARG A 168 18.74 15.73 16.28
C ARG A 168 19.19 17.12 15.82
N LEU A 169 18.66 18.16 16.45
CA LEU A 169 19.06 19.54 16.19
C LEU A 169 20.25 19.95 17.08
N GLY A 170 21.16 20.75 16.52
CA GLY A 170 22.28 21.36 17.23
C GLY A 170 23.66 20.88 16.78
N THR A 171 24.67 21.68 17.12
CA THR A 171 26.08 21.47 16.78
C THR A 171 26.94 21.32 18.05
N GLY A 172 27.78 20.30 18.12
CA GLY A 172 28.73 20.08 19.22
C GLY A 172 28.18 19.30 20.42
N LEU A 173 28.98 19.17 21.48
CA LEU A 173 28.67 18.33 22.66
C LEU A 173 27.38 18.77 23.41
N LEU A 174 26.97 20.03 23.29
CA LEU A 174 25.74 20.55 23.91
C LEU A 174 24.46 20.02 23.25
N ALA A 175 24.51 19.56 22.00
CA ALA A 175 23.39 18.91 21.32
C ALA A 175 23.07 17.53 21.92
N PHE A 176 24.01 16.89 22.64
CA PHE A 176 23.72 15.65 23.38
C PHE A 176 22.81 15.88 24.58
N PHE A 177 22.75 17.11 25.10
CA PHE A 177 21.93 17.47 26.26
C PHE A 177 20.60 18.16 25.89
N LYS A 178 20.46 18.64 24.65
CA LYS A 178 19.18 19.13 24.11
C LYS A 178 18.41 17.97 23.47
N SER A 179 17.18 17.73 23.94
CA SER A 179 16.34 16.61 23.51
C SER A 179 15.46 16.90 22.27
N GLU A 180 15.61 18.06 21.63
CA GLU A 180 14.77 18.41 20.48
C GLU A 180 15.14 17.54 19.27
N LYS A 181 14.17 16.72 18.85
CA LYS A 181 14.25 15.89 17.65
C LYS A 181 13.24 16.41 16.66
N LEU A 182 13.69 16.64 15.44
CA LEU A 182 12.86 17.00 14.31
C LEU A 182 12.39 15.72 13.61
N ASN A 183 11.09 15.63 13.33
CA ASN A 183 10.51 14.52 12.60
C ASN A 183 10.59 14.84 11.10
N MET A 184 11.40 14.08 10.38
CA MET A 184 11.74 14.32 8.98
C MET A 184 11.29 13.18 8.11
N ILE A 185 10.87 13.51 6.90
CA ILE A 185 10.49 12.57 5.85
C ILE A 185 11.19 12.96 4.55
N ARG A 186 11.71 11.97 3.83
CA ARG A 186 12.37 12.14 2.54
C ARG A 186 11.50 11.52 1.46
N MET A 187 11.28 12.26 0.38
CA MET A 187 10.53 11.77 -0.77
C MET A 187 11.33 11.93 -2.04
N ARG A 188 10.96 11.13 -3.03
CA ARG A 188 11.46 11.18 -4.39
C ARG A 188 10.32 11.38 -5.37
N ASN A 189 10.46 12.40 -6.22
CA ASN A 189 9.68 12.56 -7.43
C ASN A 189 10.19 11.56 -8.49
N PRO A 190 9.35 10.62 -8.98
CA PRO A 190 9.77 9.64 -9.98
C PRO A 190 10.32 10.24 -11.28
N TRP A 191 9.98 11.49 -11.62
CA TRP A 191 10.53 12.17 -12.80
C TRP A 191 11.99 12.58 -12.66
N GLY A 192 12.58 12.46 -11.46
CA GLY A 192 13.97 12.81 -11.23
C GLY A 192 14.29 14.30 -11.33
N GLN A 193 13.26 15.15 -11.18
CA GLN A 193 13.35 16.61 -11.24
C GLN A 193 12.18 17.23 -10.48
N LYS A 194 12.22 18.55 -10.24
CA LYS A 194 11.12 19.34 -9.61
C LYS A 194 10.91 18.98 -8.14
N GLU A 195 11.75 19.58 -7.31
CA GLU A 195 11.79 19.37 -5.87
C GLU A 195 11.06 20.46 -5.08
N TRP A 196 10.85 20.15 -3.80
CA TRP A 196 10.44 21.10 -2.76
C TRP A 196 11.45 22.24 -2.62
N ASN A 197 10.97 23.48 -2.58
CA ASN A 197 11.81 24.68 -2.44
C ASN A 197 11.63 25.42 -1.10
N GLY A 198 10.96 24.78 -0.12
CA GLY A 198 10.75 25.35 1.21
C GLY A 198 11.81 24.94 2.22
N ALA A 199 11.45 24.97 3.50
CA ALA A 199 12.35 24.59 4.60
C ALA A 199 12.83 23.14 4.45
N TRP A 200 14.12 22.90 4.66
CA TRP A 200 14.80 21.60 4.50
C TRP A 200 14.91 21.08 3.06
N SER A 201 14.58 21.89 2.05
CA SER A 201 15.02 21.65 0.67
C SER A 201 16.55 21.52 0.58
N ASP A 202 17.06 20.98 -0.52
CA ASP A 202 18.49 20.71 -0.69
C ASP A 202 19.39 21.92 -0.44
N SER A 203 18.97 23.11 -0.88
CA SER A 203 19.70 24.36 -0.69
C SER A 203 19.29 25.17 0.56
N SER A 204 18.45 24.62 1.43
CA SER A 204 17.88 25.31 2.60
C SER A 204 18.93 25.65 3.66
N GLU A 205 18.90 26.89 4.18
CA GLU A 205 19.80 27.34 5.25
C GLU A 205 19.53 26.62 6.59
N GLU A 206 18.35 26.03 6.75
CA GLU A 206 17.94 25.27 7.93
C GLU A 206 18.88 24.09 8.19
N TRP A 207 19.52 23.55 7.15
CA TRP A 207 20.56 22.52 7.28
C TRP A 207 21.77 22.96 8.10
N GLN A 208 22.02 24.27 8.27
CA GLN A 208 23.07 24.77 9.17
C GLN A 208 22.77 24.45 10.65
N LYS A 209 21.52 24.14 11.01
CA LYS A 209 21.11 23.72 12.36
C LYS A 209 21.47 22.25 12.65
N VAL A 210 21.88 21.49 11.63
CA VAL A 210 22.22 20.06 11.73
C VAL A 210 23.73 19.88 11.55
N SER A 211 24.35 19.10 12.43
CA SER A 211 25.79 18.83 12.33
C SER A 211 26.18 18.20 11.00
N LYS A 212 27.41 18.43 10.53
CA LYS A 212 27.90 17.85 9.27
C LYS A 212 27.77 16.32 9.22
N GLY A 213 28.15 15.62 10.30
CA GLY A 213 28.07 14.16 10.36
C GLY A 213 26.63 13.64 10.33
N GLU A 214 25.67 14.35 10.91
CA GLU A 214 24.26 13.99 10.80
C GLU A 214 23.72 14.22 9.38
N ARG A 215 24.13 15.30 8.70
CA ARG A 215 23.78 15.55 7.28
C ARG A 215 24.34 14.48 6.35
N GLU A 216 25.59 14.09 6.54
CA GLU A 216 26.22 12.98 5.79
C GLU A 216 25.45 11.67 6.04
N ARG A 217 25.00 11.39 7.28
CA ARG A 217 24.18 10.20 7.60
C ARG A 217 22.77 10.23 7.01
N LEU A 218 22.22 11.43 6.79
CA LEU A 218 20.95 11.63 6.10
C LEU A 218 21.08 11.55 4.58
N GLY A 219 22.31 11.53 4.06
CA GLY A 219 22.54 11.54 2.63
C GLY A 219 22.04 12.81 1.95
N VAL A 220 22.08 13.96 2.65
CA VAL A 220 21.68 15.24 2.05
C VAL A 220 22.69 15.60 0.97
N THR A 221 22.29 15.43 -0.28
CA THR A 221 22.98 15.92 -1.47
C THR A 221 22.33 17.21 -1.94
N VAL A 222 23.03 17.99 -2.76
CA VAL A 222 22.46 19.15 -3.45
C VAL A 222 22.50 18.81 -4.93
N GLN A 223 21.48 18.12 -5.42
CA GLN A 223 21.38 17.62 -6.79
C GLN A 223 19.91 17.64 -7.20
N ASP A 224 19.58 18.08 -8.42
CA ASP A 224 18.21 17.97 -8.95
C ASP A 224 18.00 16.53 -9.42
N ASP A 225 17.77 15.62 -8.47
CA ASP A 225 17.53 14.20 -8.70
C ASP A 225 16.09 13.77 -8.31
N GLY A 226 15.28 14.76 -7.95
CA GLY A 226 13.89 14.61 -7.51
C GLY A 226 13.75 14.20 -6.05
N GLU A 227 14.83 13.92 -5.33
CA GLU A 227 14.81 13.57 -3.92
C GLU A 227 14.93 14.81 -3.04
N PHE A 228 14.12 14.91 -2.00
CA PHE A 228 14.18 16.03 -1.07
C PHE A 228 13.67 15.64 0.31
N TRP A 229 14.18 16.32 1.32
CA TRP A 229 13.70 16.22 2.69
C TRP A 229 12.66 17.30 2.98
N MET A 230 11.74 16.96 3.89
CA MET A 230 10.86 17.95 4.51
C MET A 230 10.56 17.60 5.97
N ASP A 231 10.15 18.62 6.70
CA ASP A 231 9.54 18.49 8.01
C ASP A 231 8.18 17.76 7.91
N PHE A 232 7.84 16.93 8.90
CA PHE A 232 6.63 16.11 8.87
C PHE A 232 5.32 16.91 9.08
N ASP A 233 5.36 18.06 9.73
CA ASP A 233 4.22 18.97 9.84
C ASP A 233 3.93 19.63 8.49
N ASP A 234 4.96 20.06 7.75
CA ASP A 234 4.81 20.52 6.36
C ASP A 234 4.29 19.37 5.48
N PHE A 235 4.75 18.13 5.68
CA PHE A 235 4.21 16.97 4.97
C PHE A 235 2.69 16.85 5.17
N CYS A 236 2.23 16.88 6.42
CA CYS A 236 0.79 16.81 6.76
C CYS A 236 -0.01 18.03 6.27
N LYS A 237 0.66 19.15 6.00
CA LYS A 237 0.02 20.36 5.47
C LYS A 237 -0.21 20.28 3.97
N TYR A 238 0.79 19.82 3.20
CA TYR A 238 0.77 19.86 1.73
C TYR A 238 0.26 18.56 1.08
N PHE A 239 0.55 17.40 1.66
CA PHE A 239 0.10 16.11 1.12
C PHE A 239 -1.32 15.78 1.56
N THR A 240 -2.04 15.05 0.71
CA THR A 240 -3.44 14.72 0.93
C THR A 240 -3.66 13.24 1.14
N ASP A 241 -2.82 12.39 0.56
CA ASP A 241 -2.97 10.94 0.64
C ASP A 241 -1.62 10.30 1.00
N LEU A 242 -1.65 9.29 1.87
CA LEU A 242 -0.49 8.50 2.28
C LEU A 242 -0.87 7.02 2.22
N ILE A 243 -0.02 6.21 1.61
CA ILE A 243 -0.18 4.78 1.48
C ILE A 243 0.98 4.12 2.21
N LEU A 244 0.66 3.34 3.25
CA LEU A 244 1.62 2.55 3.99
C LEU A 244 1.49 1.08 3.58
N CYS A 245 2.41 0.59 2.76
CA CYS A 245 2.46 -0.82 2.39
C CYS A 245 3.37 -1.61 3.34
N ARG A 246 2.75 -2.48 4.14
CA ARG A 246 3.43 -3.32 5.12
C ARG A 246 3.86 -4.62 4.47
N LEU A 247 5.16 -4.89 4.49
CA LEU A 247 5.68 -6.23 4.25
C LEU A 247 5.48 -7.04 5.52
N ILE A 248 4.54 -7.98 5.48
CA ILE A 248 4.17 -8.74 6.66
C ILE A 248 5.18 -9.85 6.88
N ASN A 249 5.88 -9.77 8.01
CA ASN A 249 6.76 -10.83 8.46
C ASN A 249 5.96 -11.90 9.22
N THR A 250 5.80 -13.06 8.59
CA THR A 250 5.18 -14.27 9.17
C THR A 250 6.23 -15.31 9.58
N SER A 251 7.54 -14.97 9.55
CA SER A 251 8.61 -15.91 9.87
C SER A 251 8.69 -16.18 11.38
N TYR A 252 8.56 -17.44 11.78
CA TYR A 252 8.73 -17.89 13.17
C TYR A 252 10.12 -17.60 13.77
N LEU A 253 11.13 -17.33 12.94
CA LEU A 253 12.50 -17.02 13.35
C LEU A 253 12.79 -15.53 13.10
N SER A 254 12.21 -14.65 13.92
CA SER A 254 12.39 -13.20 13.82
C SER A 254 12.59 -12.58 15.20
N ILE A 255 13.52 -11.62 15.29
CA ILE A 255 13.70 -10.76 16.47
C ILE A 255 12.70 -9.59 16.52
N HIS A 256 11.91 -9.40 15.45
CA HIS A 256 10.89 -8.37 15.32
C HIS A 256 9.49 -8.97 15.37
N LYS A 257 8.49 -8.14 15.73
CA LYS A 257 7.06 -8.49 15.74
C LYS A 257 6.68 -9.25 14.47
N THR A 258 6.27 -10.49 14.65
CA THR A 258 5.66 -11.33 13.62
C THR A 258 4.15 -11.11 13.63
N TRP A 259 3.53 -11.33 12.49
CA TRP A 259 2.09 -11.40 12.37
C TRP A 259 1.70 -12.84 12.05
N GLU A 260 0.55 -13.25 12.58
CA GLU A 260 -0.13 -14.45 12.14
C GLU A 260 -1.15 -14.04 11.09
N GLU A 261 -1.07 -14.66 9.92
CA GLU A 261 -1.92 -14.37 8.78
C GLU A 261 -2.91 -15.51 8.58
N GLU A 262 -4.19 -15.15 8.53
CA GLU A 262 -5.27 -16.05 8.14
C GLU A 262 -5.82 -15.61 6.80
N VAL A 263 -5.88 -16.53 5.84
CA VAL A 263 -6.30 -16.26 4.46
C VAL A 263 -7.54 -17.08 4.13
N MET A 264 -8.63 -16.39 3.81
CA MET A 264 -9.90 -17.02 3.46
C MET A 264 -10.29 -16.61 2.05
N ARG A 265 -10.46 -17.61 1.18
CA ARG A 265 -11.09 -17.44 -0.13
C ARG A 265 -12.59 -17.68 0.01
N GLY A 266 -13.38 -16.75 -0.49
CA GLY A 266 -14.84 -16.84 -0.42
C GLY A 266 -15.50 -16.25 -1.66
N ALA A 267 -16.82 -16.38 -1.72
CA ALA A 267 -17.62 -15.87 -2.81
C ALA A 267 -18.94 -15.29 -2.30
N TRP A 268 -19.36 -14.18 -2.92
CA TRP A 268 -20.75 -13.76 -2.89
C TRP A 268 -21.49 -14.54 -3.98
N SER A 269 -22.35 -15.47 -3.58
CA SER A 269 -23.11 -16.31 -4.49
C SER A 269 -24.60 -16.10 -4.31
N ARG A 270 -25.34 -15.93 -5.41
CA ARG A 270 -26.80 -15.81 -5.37
C ARG A 270 -27.44 -17.20 -5.33
N HIS A 271 -28.50 -17.35 -4.53
CA HIS A 271 -29.30 -18.59 -4.52
C HIS A 271 -30.76 -18.29 -4.14
N ASP A 272 -31.71 -19.05 -4.70
CA ASP A 272 -33.16 -18.86 -4.46
C ASP A 272 -33.56 -19.23 -3.02
N ASP A 273 -33.01 -20.33 -2.48
CA ASP A 273 -33.07 -20.63 -1.03
C ASP A 273 -32.27 -19.59 -0.22
N PRO A 274 -32.93 -18.77 0.63
CA PRO A 274 -32.27 -17.74 1.45
C PRO A 274 -31.20 -18.28 2.41
N LEU A 275 -31.27 -19.56 2.80
CA LEU A 275 -30.27 -20.20 3.67
C LEU A 275 -28.96 -20.49 2.93
N ARG A 276 -29.02 -20.59 1.60
CA ARG A 276 -27.86 -20.83 0.73
C ARG A 276 -27.37 -19.57 0.03
N ASN A 277 -28.16 -18.49 0.02
CA ASN A 277 -27.74 -17.21 -0.52
C ASN A 277 -26.54 -16.64 0.27
N ARG A 278 -25.55 -16.09 -0.42
CA ARG A 278 -24.34 -15.46 0.14
C ARG A 278 -24.09 -14.05 -0.36
N SER A 279 -24.99 -13.48 -1.17
CA SER A 279 -24.92 -12.10 -1.66
C SER A 279 -25.96 -11.23 -0.93
N GLY A 280 -25.73 -11.00 0.37
CA GLY A 280 -26.70 -10.41 1.28
C GLY A 280 -26.73 -8.88 1.33
N GLY A 281 -25.72 -8.21 0.78
CA GLY A 281 -25.56 -6.76 0.85
C GLY A 281 -25.10 -6.27 2.24
N CYS A 282 -24.83 -4.98 2.36
CA CYS A 282 -24.34 -4.37 3.61
C CYS A 282 -25.41 -4.30 4.71
N ILE A 283 -25.03 -3.80 5.89
CA ILE A 283 -25.90 -3.76 7.09
C ILE A 283 -27.21 -2.96 6.90
N ASN A 284 -27.27 -2.09 5.89
CA ASN A 284 -28.49 -1.37 5.50
C ASN A 284 -29.59 -2.34 5.04
N HIS A 285 -29.23 -3.51 4.52
CA HIS A 285 -30.13 -4.57 4.07
C HIS A 285 -30.35 -5.62 5.17
N LYS A 286 -30.91 -5.21 6.31
CA LYS A 286 -31.03 -6.06 7.53
C LYS A 286 -31.65 -7.45 7.28
N ALA A 287 -32.58 -7.56 6.34
CA ALA A 287 -33.25 -8.83 6.01
C ALA A 287 -32.31 -9.88 5.37
N SER A 288 -31.28 -9.43 4.65
CA SER A 288 -30.35 -10.29 3.90
C SER A 288 -28.91 -10.19 4.37
N PHE A 289 -28.53 -9.18 5.17
CA PHE A 289 -27.16 -8.94 5.62
C PHE A 289 -26.49 -10.17 6.26
N ILE A 290 -27.21 -10.88 7.13
CA ILE A 290 -26.69 -12.10 7.80
C ILE A 290 -26.59 -13.30 6.86
N GLN A 291 -26.94 -13.17 5.57
CA GLN A 291 -26.75 -14.18 4.53
C GLN A 291 -25.34 -14.13 3.92
N ASN A 292 -24.59 -13.02 4.03
CA ASN A 292 -23.19 -12.94 3.55
C ASN A 292 -22.25 -13.94 4.23
N PRO A 293 -21.14 -14.38 3.63
CA PRO A 293 -20.15 -15.21 4.31
C PRO A 293 -19.76 -14.64 5.69
N GLN A 294 -19.47 -15.52 6.64
CA GLN A 294 -19.14 -15.14 8.02
C GLN A 294 -17.89 -15.89 8.42
N TYR A 295 -16.88 -15.16 8.86
CA TYR A 295 -15.60 -15.71 9.31
C TYR A 295 -15.38 -15.33 10.76
N VAL A 296 -15.13 -16.32 11.61
CA VAL A 296 -14.95 -16.11 13.04
C VAL A 296 -13.46 -16.14 13.38
N PHE A 297 -13.00 -15.27 14.26
CA PHE A 297 -11.62 -15.26 14.76
C PHE A 297 -11.57 -14.80 16.22
N ASP A 298 -10.52 -15.22 16.93
CA ASP A 298 -10.30 -14.92 18.33
C ASP A 298 -9.16 -13.92 18.52
N VAL A 299 -9.40 -12.90 19.34
CA VAL A 299 -8.36 -12.03 19.90
C VAL A 299 -8.05 -12.57 21.29
N LYS A 300 -6.81 -13.07 21.47
CA LYS A 300 -6.38 -13.76 22.70
C LYS A 300 -5.63 -12.87 23.68
N LYS A 301 -5.11 -11.74 23.23
CA LYS A 301 -4.46 -10.76 24.10
C LYS A 301 -5.54 -9.86 24.73
N PRO A 302 -5.27 -9.25 25.91
CA PRO A 302 -6.17 -8.27 26.51
C PRO A 302 -6.57 -7.14 25.55
N GLU A 303 -5.62 -6.74 24.72
CA GLU A 303 -5.78 -5.83 23.59
C GLU A 303 -4.80 -6.23 22.49
N ASP A 304 -5.26 -6.25 21.23
CA ASP A 304 -4.46 -6.58 20.06
C ASP A 304 -4.80 -5.68 18.87
N GLU A 305 -3.77 -5.31 18.10
CA GLU A 305 -3.93 -4.55 16.85
C GLU A 305 -4.30 -5.55 15.75
N VAL A 306 -5.50 -5.45 15.20
CA VAL A 306 -5.98 -6.35 14.13
C VAL A 306 -6.04 -5.62 12.81
N LEU A 307 -5.47 -6.22 11.77
CA LEU A 307 -5.54 -5.72 10.40
C LEU A 307 -6.44 -6.65 9.58
N ILE A 308 -7.40 -6.08 8.86
CA ILE A 308 -8.34 -6.82 8.02
C ILE A 308 -8.29 -6.22 6.62
N CYS A 309 -8.03 -7.05 5.62
CA CYS A 309 -8.04 -6.68 4.21
C CYS A 309 -9.03 -7.56 3.46
N LEU A 310 -10.01 -6.94 2.81
CA LEU A 310 -10.93 -7.59 1.89
C LEU A 310 -10.57 -7.15 0.47
N GLN A 311 -10.31 -8.12 -0.40
CA GLN A 311 -10.01 -7.88 -1.81
C GLN A 311 -11.01 -8.60 -2.69
N GLN A 312 -11.49 -7.96 -3.76
CA GLN A 312 -12.24 -8.62 -4.83
C GLN A 312 -11.31 -8.89 -6.02
N GLU A 313 -11.70 -9.84 -6.87
CA GLU A 313 -10.99 -10.04 -8.13
C GLU A 313 -11.10 -8.79 -8.99
N ASP A 314 -10.00 -8.40 -9.62
CA ASP A 314 -9.90 -7.14 -10.34
C ASP A 314 -10.60 -7.21 -11.70
N LYS A 315 -11.80 -6.65 -11.77
CA LYS A 315 -12.59 -6.66 -13.01
C LYS A 315 -11.99 -5.79 -14.10
N LYS A 316 -11.14 -4.80 -13.76
CA LYS A 316 -10.43 -3.99 -14.77
C LYS A 316 -9.52 -4.84 -15.64
N SER A 317 -8.76 -5.75 -15.01
CA SER A 317 -7.85 -6.67 -15.70
C SER A 317 -8.55 -7.72 -16.57
N GLN A 318 -9.85 -7.95 -16.37
CA GLN A 318 -10.65 -8.89 -17.17
C GLN A 318 -11.33 -8.22 -18.38
N SER A 319 -11.44 -6.88 -18.40
CA SER A 319 -12.03 -6.18 -19.54
C SER A 319 -11.00 -5.99 -20.65
N ARG A 320 -11.36 -6.34 -21.89
CA ARG A 320 -10.48 -6.18 -23.06
C ARG A 320 -10.07 -4.72 -23.32
N ASP A 321 -10.83 -3.77 -22.79
CA ASP A 321 -10.60 -2.33 -22.88
C ASP A 321 -10.11 -1.70 -21.57
N GLY A 322 -9.84 -2.51 -20.52
CA GLY A 322 -9.41 -2.01 -19.21
C GLY A 322 -10.48 -1.28 -18.38
N ARG A 323 -11.76 -1.28 -18.81
CA ARG A 323 -12.84 -0.48 -18.20
C ARG A 323 -13.76 -1.25 -17.25
N GLY A 324 -13.35 -2.42 -16.77
CA GLY A 324 -14.17 -3.19 -15.83
C GLY A 324 -14.42 -2.43 -14.53
N GLU A 325 -15.67 -2.33 -14.09
CA GLU A 325 -16.01 -1.66 -12.83
C GLU A 325 -15.98 -2.65 -11.65
N ASN A 326 -15.21 -2.30 -10.63
CA ASN A 326 -15.20 -3.03 -9.36
C ASN A 326 -16.51 -2.79 -8.60
N MET A 327 -16.95 -3.80 -7.84
CA MET A 327 -18.13 -3.65 -6.99
C MET A 327 -17.80 -2.77 -5.80
N THR A 328 -18.79 -2.03 -5.29
CA THR A 328 -18.65 -1.39 -3.97
C THR A 328 -18.65 -2.49 -2.90
N ILE A 329 -17.50 -2.72 -2.28
CA ILE A 329 -17.30 -3.76 -1.26
C ILE A 329 -16.95 -3.14 0.10
N GLY A 330 -17.17 -3.91 1.15
CA GLY A 330 -16.79 -3.57 2.51
C GLY A 330 -17.02 -4.75 3.45
N PHE A 331 -16.79 -4.57 4.74
CA PHE A 331 -17.08 -5.59 5.74
C PHE A 331 -17.52 -4.97 7.05
N ASP A 332 -18.26 -5.75 7.84
CA ASP A 332 -18.67 -5.39 9.19
C ASP A 332 -18.04 -6.36 10.20
N LEU A 333 -17.61 -5.83 11.34
CA LEU A 333 -17.01 -6.59 12.41
C LEU A 333 -17.95 -6.63 13.61
N GLN A 334 -18.30 -7.82 14.08
CA GLN A 334 -19.20 -7.99 15.22
C GLN A 334 -18.57 -8.83 16.33
N ARG A 335 -18.78 -8.43 17.58
CA ARG A 335 -18.37 -9.21 18.75
C ARG A 335 -19.46 -10.21 19.10
N VAL A 336 -19.05 -11.45 19.35
CA VAL A 336 -19.94 -12.58 19.62
C VAL A 336 -19.54 -13.32 20.90
N GLU A 337 -20.35 -14.29 21.29
CA GLU A 337 -20.12 -15.15 22.44
C GLU A 337 -18.88 -16.05 22.23
N LEU A 338 -18.08 -16.25 23.28
CA LEU A 338 -16.83 -17.01 23.22
C LEU A 338 -17.01 -18.48 22.81
N ASN A 339 -18.19 -19.05 23.06
CA ASN A 339 -18.53 -20.43 22.70
C ASN A 339 -19.22 -20.54 21.33
N ARG A 340 -19.34 -19.45 20.57
CA ARG A 340 -20.00 -19.47 19.25
C ARG A 340 -19.23 -20.37 18.29
N ILE A 341 -19.90 -21.41 17.81
CA ILE A 341 -19.42 -22.34 16.78
C ILE A 341 -20.31 -22.35 15.53
N TYR A 342 -21.48 -21.72 15.61
CA TYR A 342 -22.45 -21.63 14.51
C TYR A 342 -22.56 -20.20 13.99
N ARG A 343 -23.03 -20.11 12.75
CA ARG A 343 -23.36 -18.87 12.05
C ARG A 343 -24.25 -17.95 12.90
N MET A 344 -24.06 -16.65 12.76
CA MET A 344 -24.96 -15.64 13.33
C MET A 344 -26.31 -15.66 12.61
N HIS A 345 -27.39 -15.70 13.41
CA HIS A 345 -28.78 -15.63 12.95
C HIS A 345 -29.45 -14.29 13.31
N SER A 346 -28.74 -13.44 14.05
CA SER A 346 -29.15 -12.08 14.41
C SER A 346 -27.91 -11.18 14.48
N ILE A 347 -28.13 -9.89 14.27
CA ILE A 347 -27.07 -8.87 14.38
C ILE A 347 -26.59 -8.81 15.83
N GLN A 348 -25.27 -8.82 16.00
CA GLN A 348 -24.59 -8.78 17.29
C GLN A 348 -24.02 -7.38 17.56
N LYS A 349 -23.23 -7.24 18.62
CA LYS A 349 -22.58 -5.96 18.96
C LYS A 349 -21.59 -5.58 17.86
N SER A 350 -21.91 -4.56 17.06
CA SER A 350 -20.99 -4.02 16.07
C SER A 350 -19.76 -3.43 16.75
N MET A 351 -18.61 -3.76 16.18
CA MET A 351 -17.31 -3.21 16.51
C MET A 351 -16.85 -2.22 15.43
N GLY A 352 -17.70 -1.92 14.44
CA GLY A 352 -17.41 -1.03 13.33
C GLY A 352 -17.44 -1.75 11.99
N ALA A 353 -17.61 -0.97 10.93
CA ALA A 353 -17.58 -1.41 9.54
C ALA A 353 -16.44 -0.69 8.81
N SER A 354 -15.94 -1.32 7.75
CA SER A 354 -15.02 -0.65 6.85
C SER A 354 -15.75 0.45 6.08
N VAL A 355 -14.99 1.34 5.45
CA VAL A 355 -15.54 2.14 4.36
C VAL A 355 -16.07 1.20 3.26
N TYR A 356 -17.11 1.64 2.56
CA TYR A 356 -17.62 0.96 1.38
C TYR A 356 -17.19 1.76 0.15
N ILE A 357 -16.37 1.15 -0.68
CA ILE A 357 -15.78 1.80 -1.85
C ILE A 357 -15.68 0.80 -3.01
N ASN A 358 -15.78 1.30 -4.23
CA ASN A 358 -15.60 0.54 -5.47
C ASN A 358 -14.12 0.33 -5.83
N SER A 359 -13.28 0.07 -4.81
CA SER A 359 -11.86 -0.24 -4.98
C SER A 359 -11.62 -1.74 -5.00
N ARG A 360 -10.47 -2.17 -5.54
CA ARG A 360 -10.08 -3.59 -5.58
C ARG A 360 -9.91 -4.17 -4.17
N SER A 361 -9.40 -3.38 -3.23
CA SER A 361 -9.24 -3.76 -1.84
C SER A 361 -9.78 -2.72 -0.87
N VAL A 362 -10.23 -3.18 0.29
CA VAL A 362 -10.64 -2.37 1.44
C VAL A 362 -9.89 -2.86 2.67
N PHE A 363 -9.35 -1.91 3.42
CA PHE A 363 -8.53 -2.16 4.59
C PHE A 363 -9.15 -1.56 5.85
N MET A 364 -9.05 -2.25 6.97
CA MET A 364 -9.33 -1.72 8.30
C MET A 364 -8.21 -2.13 9.25
N ARG A 365 -7.72 -1.15 10.01
CA ARG A 365 -6.94 -1.39 11.23
C ARG A 365 -7.82 -1.11 12.44
N LYS A 366 -7.79 -1.99 13.44
CA LYS A 366 -8.54 -1.77 14.68
C LYS A 366 -7.90 -2.43 15.89
N ASP A 367 -7.79 -1.69 16.99
CA ASP A 367 -7.47 -2.25 18.29
C ASP A 367 -8.71 -2.93 18.88
N LEU A 368 -8.57 -4.22 19.20
CA LEU A 368 -9.64 -5.06 19.72
C LEU A 368 -9.25 -5.63 21.08
N LYS A 369 -10.20 -5.67 22.00
CA LYS A 369 -10.04 -6.35 23.28
C LYS A 369 -10.11 -7.86 23.11
N GLU A 370 -9.69 -8.59 24.13
CA GLU A 370 -9.88 -10.04 24.19
C GLU A 370 -11.34 -10.43 23.93
N GLY A 371 -11.56 -11.37 23.02
CA GLY A 371 -12.89 -11.81 22.64
C GLY A 371 -12.95 -12.59 21.32
N ARG A 372 -14.15 -13.03 20.99
CA ARG A 372 -14.47 -13.66 19.71
C ARG A 372 -15.22 -12.68 18.81
N TYR A 373 -14.84 -12.66 17.54
CA TYR A 373 -15.34 -11.72 16.56
C TYR A 373 -15.75 -12.43 15.27
N VAL A 374 -16.73 -11.86 14.56
CA VAL A 374 -17.15 -12.31 13.23
C VAL A 374 -16.96 -11.16 12.24
N VAL A 375 -16.24 -11.43 11.14
CA VAL A 375 -16.15 -10.56 9.98
C VAL A 375 -17.19 -10.99 8.95
N LEU A 376 -17.99 -10.05 8.46
CA LEU A 376 -18.92 -10.25 7.36
C LEU A 376 -18.44 -9.45 6.14
N PRO A 377 -17.72 -10.06 5.19
CA PRO A 377 -17.44 -9.42 3.91
C PRO A 377 -18.71 -9.32 3.07
N THR A 378 -19.01 -8.13 2.58
CA THR A 378 -20.24 -7.85 1.83
C THR A 378 -19.98 -6.94 0.63
N THR A 379 -20.84 -7.04 -0.37
CA THR A 379 -21.08 -5.96 -1.33
C THR A 379 -22.01 -4.92 -0.70
N PHE A 380 -22.02 -3.69 -1.21
CA PHE A 380 -22.93 -2.65 -0.73
C PHE A 380 -24.39 -3.08 -0.93
N ASP A 381 -24.76 -3.38 -2.18
CA ASP A 381 -26.09 -3.88 -2.53
C ASP A 381 -26.15 -5.42 -2.53
N PRO A 382 -27.31 -6.02 -2.22
CA PRO A 382 -27.52 -7.45 -2.29
C PRO A 382 -27.57 -7.98 -3.73
N GLY A 383 -27.35 -9.28 -3.90
CA GLY A 383 -27.49 -9.97 -5.19
C GLY A 383 -26.28 -9.88 -6.12
N HIS A 384 -25.29 -9.03 -5.81
CA HIS A 384 -24.01 -9.00 -6.52
C HIS A 384 -23.19 -10.27 -6.25
N GLN A 385 -22.55 -10.77 -7.29
CA GLN A 385 -21.77 -12.00 -7.26
C GLN A 385 -20.31 -11.74 -7.61
N GLY A 386 -19.42 -12.50 -6.98
CA GLY A 386 -17.99 -12.46 -7.25
C GLY A 386 -17.18 -13.10 -6.15
N ASP A 387 -15.94 -13.42 -6.47
CA ASP A 387 -14.98 -13.99 -5.54
C ASP A 387 -14.26 -12.89 -4.76
N PHE A 388 -13.89 -13.20 -3.52
CA PHE A 388 -13.09 -12.35 -2.67
C PHE A 388 -12.02 -13.12 -1.91
N LEU A 389 -10.99 -12.37 -1.51
CA LEU A 389 -9.92 -12.80 -0.62
C LEU A 389 -10.01 -11.95 0.65
N LEU A 390 -10.21 -12.60 1.79
CA LEU A 390 -10.17 -11.97 3.11
C LEU A 390 -8.87 -12.38 3.79
N ARG A 391 -8.08 -11.39 4.22
CA ARG A 391 -6.84 -11.60 4.97
C ARG A 391 -6.98 -10.92 6.33
N ILE A 392 -6.73 -11.66 7.41
CA ILE A 392 -6.76 -11.15 8.78
C ILE A 392 -5.39 -11.34 9.40
N PHE A 393 -4.88 -10.30 10.05
CA PHE A 393 -3.59 -10.29 10.71
C PHE A 393 -3.75 -9.96 12.19
N THR A 394 -3.20 -10.83 13.02
CA THR A 394 -3.18 -10.72 14.49
C THR A 394 -1.77 -10.97 15.02
N ASP A 395 -1.49 -10.58 16.26
CA ASP A 395 -0.16 -10.80 16.83
C ASP A 395 0.11 -12.26 17.20
N VAL A 396 -0.95 -13.02 17.44
CA VAL A 396 -0.94 -14.42 17.84
C VAL A 396 -1.98 -15.19 17.05
N PRO A 397 -1.89 -16.54 16.95
CA PRO A 397 -2.80 -17.31 16.11
C PRO A 397 -4.25 -17.10 16.56
N SER A 398 -5.11 -16.65 15.64
CA SER A 398 -6.50 -16.28 15.93
C SER A 398 -7.51 -17.41 15.71
N ALA A 399 -7.05 -18.57 15.22
CA ALA A 399 -7.89 -19.75 14.93
C ALA A 399 -9.07 -19.39 14.01
N CYS A 400 -8.79 -18.61 12.96
CA CYS A 400 -9.82 -18.13 12.07
C CYS A 400 -10.44 -19.28 11.27
N LYS A 401 -11.75 -19.24 11.06
CA LYS A 401 -12.50 -20.26 10.31
C LYS A 401 -13.79 -19.73 9.69
#